data_AF-A0A7J3D2W4-F1
#
_entry.id   AF-A0A7J3D2W4-F1
#
_cell.length_a   1.000
_cell.length_b   1.000
_cell.length_c   1.000
_cell.angle_alpha   90.00
_cell.angle_beta   90.00
_cell.angle_gamma   90.00
#
_symmetry.space_group_name_H-M   'P 1'
#
loop_
_entity.id
_entity.type
_entity.pdbx_description
1 polymer ?
#
loop_
_entity_poly.entity_id
_entity_poly.type
_entity_poly.pdbx_seq_one_letter_code
_entity_poly.pdbx_strand_id
1 'polypeptide(L)' 'MLEALMVLVTGGAGFIGSHTVDLLIEKGYQVRVLDNIEPQVHGGSKQEYLNSKAEYILEA' A
#
# COMPACT_ATOMS: atom_id res chain seq x y z
N MET A 1 -24.85 4.49 -8.95
CA MET A 1 -23.42 4.24 -9.19
C MET A 1 -22.84 3.90 -7.85
N LEU A 2 -22.36 2.67 -7.63
CA LEU A 2 -21.67 2.33 -6.39
C LEU A 2 -20.37 3.13 -6.41
N GLU A 3 -20.16 3.98 -5.41
CA GLU A 3 -18.85 4.62 -5.22
C GLU A 3 -17.81 3.50 -5.12
N ALA A 4 -16.67 3.66 -5.80
CA ALA A 4 -15.58 2.70 -5.70
C ALA A 4 -15.18 2.59 -4.22
N LEU A 5 -15.39 1.42 -3.61
CA LEU A 5 -15.12 1.18 -2.20
C LEU A 5 -13.65 1.49 -1.91
N MET A 6 -13.41 2.42 -0.99
CA MET A 6 -12.07 2.75 -0.51
C MET A 6 -11.62 1.73 0.54
N VAL A 7 -10.42 1.19 0.36
CA VAL A 7 -9.79 0.22 1.27
C VAL A 7 -8.55 0.85 1.90
N LEU A 8 -8.50 0.87 3.23
CA LEU A 8 -7.30 1.23 3.98
C LEU A 8 -6.48 -0.04 4.26
N VAL A 9 -5.22 -0.05 3.84
CA VAL A 9 -4.26 -1.13 4.10
C VAL A 9 -3.18 -0.62 5.05
N THR A 10 -3.11 -1.17 6.25
CA THR A 10 -2.02 -0.90 7.20
C THR A 10 -0.83 -1.81 6.91
N GLY A 11 0.40 -1.29 6.92
CA GLY A 11 1.59 -2.08 6.58
C GLY A 11 1.69 -2.41 5.09
N GLY A 12 0.97 -1.65 4.24
CA GLY A 12 0.83 -1.89 2.81
C GLY A 12 2.10 -1.64 1.99
N ALA A 13 3.12 -1.02 2.58
CA ALA A 13 4.41 -0.84 1.91
C ALA A 13 5.39 -1.99 2.18
N GLY A 14 5.10 -2.89 3.13
CA GLY A 14 5.93 -4.07 3.41
C GLY A 14 5.72 -5.21 2.40
N PHE A 15 6.46 -6.30 2.53
CA PHE A 15 6.48 -7.41 1.56
C PHE A 15 5.08 -7.99 1.24
N ILE A 16 4.32 -8.41 2.25
CA ILE A 16 2.97 -8.97 2.03
C ILE A 16 1.96 -7.87 1.70
N GLY A 17 2.15 -6.70 2.31
CA GLY A 17 1.28 -5.54 2.14
C GLY A 17 1.24 -5.05 0.71
N SER A 18 2.39 -4.95 0.04
CA SER A 18 2.49 -4.44 -1.33
C SER A 18 1.76 -5.35 -2.33
N HIS A 19 1.89 -6.67 -2.20
CA HIS A 19 1.13 -7.63 -3.00
C HIS A 19 -0.38 -7.56 -2.73
N THR A 20 -0.77 -7.28 -1.48
CA THR A 20 -2.19 -7.09 -1.13
C THR A 20 -2.74 -5.82 -1.79
N VAL A 21 -1.97 -4.73 -1.79
CA VAL A 21 -2.29 -3.46 -2.46
C VAL A 21 -2.46 -3.69 -3.97
N ASP A 22 -1.54 -4.41 -4.61
CA ASP A 22 -1.63 -4.75 -6.04
C ASP A 22 -2.95 -5.46 -6.37
N LEU A 23 -3.28 -6.53 -5.63
CA LEU A 23 -4.49 -7.32 -5.86
C LEU A 23 -5.78 -6.52 -5.64
N LEU A 24 -5.80 -5.62 -4.65
CA LEU A 24 -6.95 -4.73 -4.40
C LEU A 24 -7.14 -3.73 -5.56
N ILE A 25 -6.05 -3.16 -6.06
CA ILE A 25 -6.09 -2.24 -7.20
C ILE A 25 -6.53 -2.97 -8.47
N GLU A 26 -6.02 -4.17 -8.73
CA GLU A 26 -6.45 -5.02 -9.86
C GLU A 26 -7.95 -5.36 -9.81
N LYS A 27 -8.52 -5.49 -8.61
CA LYS A 27 -9.96 -5.70 -8.40
C LYS A 27 -10.80 -4.43 -8.53
N GLY A 28 -10.19 -3.27 -8.77
CA GLY A 28 -10.87 -2.00 -8.99
C GLY A 28 -11.18 -1.21 -7.72
N TYR A 29 -10.57 -1.56 -6.58
CA TYR A 29 -10.70 -0.78 -5.36
C TYR A 29 -9.82 0.47 -5.41
N GLN A 30 -10.26 1.53 -4.73
CA GLN A 30 -9.38 2.64 -4.37
C GLN A 30 -8.62 2.24 -3.10
N VAL A 31 -7.29 2.36 -3.11
CA VAL A 31 -6.46 1.88 -2.00
C VAL A 31 -5.68 3.04 -1.40
N ARG A 32 -5.78 3.18 -0.08
CA ARG A 32 -4.92 4.04 0.74
C ARG A 32 -4.09 3.16 1.66
N VAL A 33 -2.81 3.47 1.78
CA VAL A 33 -1.86 2.74 2.60
C VAL A 33 -1.42 3.61 3.77
N LEU A 34 -1.47 3.06 4.98
CA LEU A 34 -0.84 3.64 6.16
C LEU A 34 0.31 2.73 6.59
N ASP A 35 1.54 3.25 6.58
CA ASP A 35 2.73 2.47 6.91
C ASP A 35 3.71 3.33 7.71
N ASN A 36 4.37 2.72 8.69
CA ASN A 36 5.33 3.39 9.57
C ASN A 36 6.80 3.19 9.13
N ILE A 37 7.03 2.58 7.96
CA ILE A 37 8.35 2.39 7.37
C ILE A 37 9.37 1.75 8.34
N GLU A 38 8.91 0.80 9.17
CA GLU A 38 9.76 0.09 10.14
C GLU A 38 11.06 -0.43 9.48
N PRO A 39 12.25 0.02 9.91
CA PRO A 39 13.51 -0.30 9.25
C PRO A 39 13.79 -1.80 9.10
N GLN A 40 13.35 -2.61 10.07
CA GLN A 40 13.48 -4.08 10.00
C GLN A 40 12.69 -4.69 8.84
N VAL A 41 11.59 -4.06 8.42
CA VAL A 41 10.74 -4.51 7.32
C VAL A 41 11.24 -3.98 5.97
N HIS A 42 11.76 -2.76 5.95
CA HIS A 42 12.05 -2.03 4.70
C HIS A 42 13.53 -1.98 4.30
N GLY A 43 14.45 -2.36 5.20
CA GLY A 43 15.86 -2.57 4.86
C GLY A 43 16.62 -1.35 4.32
N GLY A 44 16.08 -0.14 4.51
CA GLY A 44 16.68 1.13 4.05
C GLY A 44 16.66 1.34 2.53
N SER A 45 16.08 0.44 1.74
CA SER A 45 15.95 0.59 0.30
C SER A 45 14.68 1.39 -0.06
N LYS A 46 14.74 2.13 -1.17
CA LYS A 46 13.55 2.73 -1.76
C LYS A 46 12.61 1.59 -2.19
N GLN A 47 11.34 1.69 -1.82
CA GLN A 47 10.31 0.73 -2.19
C GLN A 47 9.89 0.95 -3.65
N GLU A 48 10.74 0.56 -4.60
CA GLU A 48 10.50 0.69 -6.04
C GLU A 48 9.34 -0.20 -6.54
N TYR A 49 8.94 -1.18 -5.72
CA TYR A 49 7.83 -2.11 -5.97
C TYR A 49 6.45 -1.57 -5.57
N LEU A 50 6.35 -0.36 -5.02
CA LEU A 50 5.06 0.20 -4.60
C LEU A 50 4.19 0.55 -5.80
N ASN A 51 2.93 0.13 -5.74
CA ASN A 51 1.95 0.43 -6.78
C ASN A 51 1.62 1.93 -6.79
N SER A 52 1.94 2.62 -7.88
CA SER A 52 1.72 4.06 -8.03
C SER A 52 0.25 4.49 -8.06
N LYS A 53 -0.69 3.55 -8.17
CA LYS A 53 -2.14 3.81 -8.10
C LYS A 53 -2.68 3.83 -6.67
N ALA A 54 -1.88 3.41 -5.67
CA ALA A 54 -2.24 3.55 -4.27
C ALA A 54 -1.82 4.93 -3.73
N GLU A 55 -2.61 5.46 -2.81
CA GLU A 55 -2.21 6.63 -2.02
C GLU A 55 -1.46 6.18 -0.77
N TYR A 56 -0.26 6.69 -0.53
CA TYR A 56 0.55 6.31 0.63
C TYR A 56 0.63 7.45 1.66
N ILE A 57 0.29 7.11 2.90
CA ILE A 57 0.56 7.90 4.10
C ILE A 57 1.69 7.17 4.82
N LEU A 58 2.91 7.68 4.66
CA LEU A 58 4.11 7.11 5.23
C LEU A 58 4.53 7.96 6.43
N GLU A 59 4.54 7.35 7.60
CA GLU A 59 5.18 7.90 8.80
C GLU A 59 6.52 7.16 8.97
N ALA A 60 7.55 7.84 9.45
CA ALA A 60 8.88 7.29 9.65
C ALA A 60 9.23 7.22 11.14
#